data_AF-A0A127M2D1-F1
#
_entry.id   AF-A0A127M2D1-F1
#
_cell.length_a   1.000
_cell.length_b   1.000
_cell.length_c   1.000
_cell.angle_alpha   90.00
_cell.angle_beta   90.00
_cell.angle_gamma   90.00
#
_symmetry.space_group_name_H-M   'P 1'
#
loop_
_entity.id
_entity.type
_entity.pdbx_description
1 polymer ?
#
loop_
_entity_poly.entity_id
_entity_poly.type
_entity_poly.pdbx_seq_one_letter_code
_entity_poly.pdbx_strand_id
1 'polypeptide(L)'
;MKTFRCSCDNKQLLFFESSSCVSCQRVVGLDDAFNKVEPYDFDEESGCYFKARRPAARYQKCDNNADYNVCNGMVNLDDLVPEDGNDEVLCFACRFNETVPDLSIVEHIPLWKKMEAAKRRALYTLKALSLPLRNLRQDPENGLSFDFTTDRDVNDHFVSKLDYSESVFTGHDCGHITINLAEADDVARSQTKHAMNERYRTLLGHFRHELGHYYFDQLIVGSERKHALSKEYFGDDELDYQESLKKYYENKPADNWRDEFISEYATMHPYEDWAETWAHYMHIMDTLETAKNFSITGSITGDAADAEETDELNLPQDSKFFYSQTSITSVLDAWMEFSVILNSLNRSMGMNDAYPFVLSQPVREKISFIHHAIHNKFSLIKSSELGR
;
A
#
# COMPACT_ATOMS: atom_id res chain seq x y z
N MET A 1 -2.62 8.84 -4.73
CA MET A 1 -3.93 8.31 -5.14
C MET A 1 -4.65 9.32 -6.00
N LYS A 2 -4.94 8.94 -7.24
CA LYS A 2 -5.65 9.79 -8.20
C LYS A 2 -7.12 10.00 -7.81
N THR A 3 -7.69 11.13 -8.23
CA THR A 3 -9.13 11.35 -8.24
C THR A 3 -9.69 11.17 -9.64
N PHE A 4 -10.99 10.85 -9.72
CA PHE A 4 -11.71 10.65 -10.96
C PHE A 4 -12.90 11.61 -11.05
N ARG A 5 -13.62 11.60 -12.18
CA ARG A 5 -14.80 12.44 -12.38
C ARG A 5 -15.96 11.62 -12.90
N CYS A 6 -17.14 11.86 -12.33
CA CYS A 6 -18.38 11.31 -12.84
C CYS A 6 -18.72 11.90 -14.22
N SER A 7 -19.52 11.17 -14.99
CA SER A 7 -20.05 11.61 -16.29
C SER A 7 -21.33 12.46 -16.19
N CYS A 8 -21.77 12.82 -14.98
CA CYS A 8 -22.89 13.75 -14.78
C CYS A 8 -22.51 15.20 -15.13
N ASP A 9 -23.51 16.06 -15.31
CA ASP A 9 -23.31 17.46 -15.71
C ASP A 9 -22.41 18.23 -14.74
N ASN A 10 -22.53 17.96 -13.44
CA ASN A 10 -21.71 18.58 -12.40
C ASN A 10 -20.25 18.06 -12.36
N LYS A 11 -19.92 17.03 -13.15
CA LYS A 11 -18.60 16.38 -13.21
C LYS A 11 -18.00 16.13 -11.83
N GLN A 12 -18.86 15.64 -10.92
CA GLN A 12 -18.56 15.45 -9.50
C GLN A 12 -17.25 14.67 -9.32
N LEU A 13 -16.42 15.12 -8.39
CA LEU A 13 -15.17 14.45 -8.02
C LEU A 13 -15.48 13.09 -7.40
N LEU A 14 -14.80 12.06 -7.88
CA LEU A 14 -14.88 10.70 -7.36
C LEU A 14 -13.51 10.33 -6.76
N PHE A 15 -13.54 9.62 -5.64
CA PHE A 15 -12.36 9.10 -4.96
C PHE A 15 -12.23 7.59 -5.22
N PHE A 16 -11.07 7.03 -4.94
CA PHE A 16 -10.77 5.62 -5.18
C PHE A 16 -11.77 4.67 -4.48
N GLU A 17 -12.29 5.06 -3.32
CA GLU A 17 -13.27 4.30 -2.53
C GLU A 17 -14.73 4.65 -2.84
N SER A 18 -15.02 5.60 -3.74
CA SER A 18 -16.39 5.98 -4.06
C SER A 18 -17.18 4.78 -4.61
N SER A 19 -18.37 4.51 -4.05
CA SER A 19 -19.33 3.51 -4.53
C SER A 19 -20.59 4.12 -5.17
N SER A 20 -20.83 5.41 -4.93
CA SER A 20 -21.86 6.20 -5.61
C SER A 20 -21.40 7.64 -5.86
N CYS A 21 -22.01 8.29 -6.84
CA CYS A 21 -21.82 9.71 -7.10
C CYS A 21 -22.77 10.54 -6.22
N VAL A 22 -22.24 11.41 -5.36
CA VAL A 22 -23.07 12.24 -4.45
C VAL A 22 -23.98 13.23 -5.17
N SER A 23 -23.71 13.56 -6.44
CA SER A 23 -24.51 14.51 -7.21
C SER A 23 -25.63 13.85 -8.02
N CYS A 24 -25.40 12.69 -8.64
CA CYS A 24 -26.39 12.04 -9.52
C CYS A 24 -26.83 10.66 -9.04
N GLN A 25 -26.31 10.19 -7.90
CA GLN A 25 -26.60 8.90 -7.26
C GLN A 25 -26.31 7.65 -8.09
N ARG A 26 -25.71 7.79 -9.29
CA ARG A 26 -25.20 6.64 -10.06
C ARG A 26 -24.22 5.81 -9.24
N VAL A 27 -24.30 4.49 -9.41
CA VAL A 27 -23.28 3.57 -8.92
C VAL A 27 -21.97 3.89 -9.61
N VAL A 28 -20.88 3.92 -8.85
CA VAL A 28 -19.53 4.10 -9.40
C VAL A 28 -18.61 3.03 -8.81
N GLY A 29 -17.60 2.60 -9.57
CA GLY A 29 -16.72 1.53 -9.12
C GLY A 29 -15.52 1.31 -10.02
N LEU A 30 -14.61 0.44 -9.55
CA LEU A 30 -13.43 -0.01 -10.28
C LEU A 30 -13.73 -1.31 -10.99
N ASP A 31 -13.38 -1.42 -12.27
CA ASP A 31 -13.38 -2.70 -12.96
C ASP A 31 -12.07 -3.47 -12.79
N ASP A 32 -11.94 -4.61 -13.46
CA ASP A 32 -10.73 -5.44 -13.43
C ASP A 32 -9.49 -4.78 -14.04
N ALA A 33 -9.66 -3.71 -14.85
CA ALA A 33 -8.53 -2.88 -15.27
C ALA A 33 -7.94 -2.11 -14.08
N PHE A 34 -8.71 -1.91 -13.00
CA PHE A 34 -8.26 -1.44 -11.69
C PHE A 34 -7.48 -0.13 -11.71
N ASN A 35 -7.79 0.74 -12.67
CA ASN A 35 -7.07 1.99 -12.91
C ASN A 35 -7.95 3.24 -12.75
N LYS A 36 -9.28 3.08 -12.75
CA LYS A 36 -10.23 4.18 -12.78
C LYS A 36 -11.56 3.84 -12.10
N VAL A 37 -12.06 4.78 -11.31
CA VAL A 37 -13.45 4.74 -10.82
C VAL A 37 -14.36 5.37 -11.89
N GLU A 38 -15.32 4.59 -12.36
CA GLU A 38 -16.24 4.98 -13.43
C GLU A 38 -17.71 4.83 -13.01
N PRO A 39 -18.63 5.63 -13.58
CA PRO A 39 -20.06 5.48 -13.35
C PRO A 39 -20.66 4.34 -14.20
N TYR A 40 -21.64 3.66 -13.61
CA TYR A 40 -22.39 2.58 -14.24
C TYR A 40 -23.89 2.87 -14.14
N ASP A 41 -24.59 2.61 -15.24
CA ASP A 41 -26.05 2.67 -15.30
C ASP A 41 -26.59 1.24 -15.14
N PHE A 42 -27.58 1.06 -14.26
CA PHE A 42 -28.23 -0.22 -14.03
C PHE A 42 -29.38 -0.40 -15.02
N ASP A 43 -29.43 -1.57 -15.65
CA ASP A 43 -30.54 -1.98 -16.52
C ASP A 43 -31.41 -3.01 -15.81
N GLU A 44 -32.67 -2.65 -15.56
CA GLU A 44 -33.61 -3.51 -14.84
C GLU A 44 -33.99 -4.77 -15.62
N GLU A 45 -33.95 -4.73 -16.96
CA GLU A 45 -34.34 -5.86 -17.80
C GLU A 45 -33.29 -6.98 -17.77
N SER A 46 -32.01 -6.63 -17.94
CA SER A 46 -30.91 -7.60 -17.87
C SER A 46 -30.37 -7.86 -16.46
N GLY A 47 -30.69 -7.00 -15.49
CA GLY A 47 -30.10 -7.03 -14.15
C GLY A 47 -28.60 -6.69 -14.13
N CYS A 48 -28.07 -6.15 -15.23
CA CYS A 48 -26.66 -5.85 -15.40
C CYS A 48 -26.38 -4.34 -15.31
N TYR A 49 -25.11 -4.01 -15.09
CA TYR A 49 -24.57 -2.66 -15.11
C TYR A 49 -23.83 -2.40 -16.41
N PHE A 50 -23.93 -1.17 -16.93
CA PHE A 50 -23.29 -0.77 -18.17
C PHE A 50 -22.54 0.54 -18.00
N LYS A 51 -21.39 0.65 -18.66
CA LYS A 51 -20.66 1.91 -18.75
C LYS A 51 -21.26 2.77 -19.85
N ALA A 52 -21.46 4.06 -19.59
CA ALA A 52 -21.92 5.01 -20.60
C ALA A 52 -21.07 5.04 -21.89
N ARG A 53 -19.77 4.73 -21.80
CA ARG A 53 -18.84 4.68 -22.95
C ARG A 53 -18.74 3.31 -23.63
N ARG A 54 -19.26 2.24 -23.02
CA ARG A 54 -19.24 0.87 -23.53
C ARG A 54 -20.56 0.18 -23.17
N PRO A 55 -21.67 0.54 -23.84
CA PRO A 55 -23.00 0.07 -23.47
C PRO A 55 -23.25 -1.41 -23.80
N ALA A 56 -22.33 -2.08 -24.49
CA ALA A 56 -22.46 -3.50 -24.83
C ALA A 56 -21.81 -4.45 -23.81
N ALA A 57 -20.84 -3.97 -23.03
CA ALA A 57 -20.14 -4.81 -22.06
C ALA A 57 -20.96 -4.89 -20.76
N ARG A 58 -21.24 -6.10 -20.30
CA ARG A 58 -22.07 -6.34 -19.12
C ARG A 58 -21.22 -6.39 -17.87
N TYR A 59 -21.62 -5.64 -16.85
CA TYR A 59 -20.95 -5.64 -15.56
C TYR A 59 -21.90 -6.08 -14.44
N GLN A 60 -21.34 -6.68 -13.40
CA GLN A 60 -22.02 -6.93 -12.12
C GLN A 60 -21.21 -6.28 -11.00
N LYS A 61 -21.85 -5.95 -9.87
CA LYS A 61 -21.08 -5.66 -8.66
C LYS A 61 -20.31 -6.91 -8.24
N CYS A 62 -19.11 -6.74 -7.71
CA CYS A 62 -18.45 -7.80 -6.95
C CYS A 62 -19.40 -8.29 -5.85
N ASP A 63 -19.46 -9.58 -5.55
CA ASP A 63 -20.35 -10.11 -4.50
C ASP A 63 -20.05 -9.46 -3.14
N ASN A 64 -18.76 -9.30 -2.81
CA ASN A 64 -18.33 -8.57 -1.60
C ASN A 64 -18.78 -7.08 -1.58
N ASN A 65 -19.02 -6.47 -2.74
CA ASN A 65 -19.62 -5.14 -2.85
C ASN A 65 -21.14 -5.21 -2.70
N ALA A 66 -21.79 -6.11 -3.43
CA ALA A 66 -23.25 -6.26 -3.45
C ALA A 66 -23.82 -6.60 -2.06
N ASP A 67 -23.19 -7.55 -1.37
CA ASP A 67 -23.73 -8.14 -0.14
C ASP A 67 -23.26 -7.38 1.11
N TYR A 68 -22.00 -6.92 1.12
CA TYR A 68 -21.38 -6.37 2.33
C TYR A 68 -20.86 -4.93 2.19
N ASN A 69 -20.87 -4.35 0.99
CA ASN A 69 -20.35 -3.01 0.71
C ASN A 69 -18.91 -2.77 1.21
N VAL A 70 -18.07 -3.81 1.19
CA VAL A 70 -16.67 -3.74 1.66
C VAL A 70 -15.68 -3.34 0.57
N CYS A 71 -16.05 -3.53 -0.71
CA CYS A 71 -15.33 -3.01 -1.86
C CYS A 71 -16.27 -2.24 -2.81
N ASN A 72 -15.72 -1.60 -3.85
CA ASN A 72 -16.49 -0.93 -4.91
C ASN A 72 -16.17 -1.55 -6.29
N GLY A 73 -15.81 -2.83 -6.31
CA GLY A 73 -15.45 -3.55 -7.53
C GLY A 73 -16.66 -3.83 -8.41
N MET A 74 -16.45 -3.77 -9.72
CA MET A 74 -17.39 -4.12 -10.79
C MET A 74 -16.72 -5.16 -11.69
N VAL A 75 -17.36 -6.31 -11.89
CA VAL A 75 -16.80 -7.42 -12.67
C VAL A 75 -17.36 -7.36 -14.08
N ASN A 76 -16.48 -7.43 -15.09
CA ASN A 76 -16.91 -7.59 -16.48
C ASN A 76 -17.31 -9.04 -16.69
N LEU A 77 -18.60 -9.29 -16.94
CA LEU A 77 -19.13 -10.64 -17.13
C LEU A 77 -18.67 -11.28 -18.44
N ASP A 78 -18.26 -10.48 -19.42
CA ASP A 78 -17.79 -10.99 -20.71
C ASP A 78 -16.34 -11.52 -20.65
N ASP A 79 -15.57 -11.09 -19.65
CA ASP A 79 -14.18 -11.52 -19.41
C ASP A 79 -14.07 -12.48 -18.19
N LEU A 80 -15.18 -12.71 -17.48
CA LEU A 80 -15.20 -13.57 -16.30
C LEU A 80 -14.97 -15.02 -16.73
N VAL A 81 -13.94 -15.65 -16.18
CA VAL A 81 -13.72 -17.09 -16.29
C VAL A 81 -14.31 -17.71 -15.02
N PRO A 82 -15.45 -18.43 -15.11
CA PRO A 82 -16.04 -19.11 -13.96
C PRO A 82 -15.09 -20.18 -13.43
N GLU A 83 -15.14 -20.43 -12.14
CA GLU A 83 -14.38 -21.49 -11.51
C GLU A 83 -15.29 -22.70 -11.28
N ASP A 84 -14.77 -23.91 -11.51
CA ASP A 84 -15.54 -25.13 -11.34
C ASP A 84 -15.99 -25.27 -9.87
N GLY A 85 -17.29 -25.15 -9.62
CA GLY A 85 -17.88 -25.28 -8.29
C GLY A 85 -17.85 -24.01 -7.45
N ASN A 86 -17.46 -22.86 -8.00
CA ASN A 86 -17.58 -21.56 -7.35
C ASN A 86 -18.31 -20.56 -8.26
N ASP A 87 -19.52 -20.17 -7.84
CA ASP A 87 -20.37 -19.22 -8.55
C ASP A 87 -20.09 -17.75 -8.15
N GLU A 88 -19.08 -17.49 -7.31
CA GLU A 88 -18.73 -16.15 -6.84
C GLU A 88 -18.21 -15.25 -7.97
N VAL A 89 -18.75 -14.04 -8.00
CA VAL A 89 -18.37 -12.96 -8.92
C VAL A 89 -17.48 -11.97 -8.19
N LEU A 90 -16.19 -12.27 -8.12
CA LEU A 90 -15.20 -11.43 -7.42
C LEU A 90 -14.46 -10.47 -8.37
N CYS A 91 -14.24 -9.24 -7.92
CA CYS A 91 -13.41 -8.26 -8.65
C CYS A 91 -11.91 -8.52 -8.47
N PHE A 92 -11.09 -7.91 -9.33
CA PHE A 92 -9.63 -7.99 -9.31
C PHE A 92 -9.01 -8.06 -7.91
N ALA A 93 -9.34 -7.13 -7.00
CA ALA A 93 -8.72 -7.08 -5.68
C ALA A 93 -9.26 -8.12 -4.69
N CYS A 94 -10.55 -8.50 -4.80
CA CYS A 94 -11.15 -9.51 -3.93
C CYS A 94 -10.66 -10.92 -4.26
N ARG A 95 -10.24 -11.17 -5.51
CA ARG A 95 -9.62 -12.45 -5.94
C ARG A 95 -8.25 -12.74 -5.32
N PHE A 96 -7.71 -11.82 -4.52
CA PHE A 96 -6.48 -12.05 -3.73
C PHE A 96 -6.79 -12.47 -2.30
N ASN A 97 -8.06 -12.55 -1.88
CA ASN A 97 -8.38 -13.11 -0.57
C ASN A 97 -8.51 -14.61 -0.67
N GLU A 98 -7.81 -15.33 0.19
CA GLU A 98 -8.09 -16.74 0.45
C GLU A 98 -9.09 -16.85 1.61
N THR A 99 -8.84 -16.11 2.69
CA THR A 99 -9.74 -16.03 3.85
C THR A 99 -10.24 -14.60 4.08
N VAL A 100 -11.55 -14.45 4.18
CA VAL A 100 -12.21 -13.25 4.73
C VAL A 100 -12.64 -13.51 6.18
N PRO A 101 -12.87 -12.48 7.00
CA PRO A 101 -13.25 -12.69 8.40
C PRO A 101 -14.59 -13.42 8.51
N ASP A 102 -14.86 -14.03 9.68
CA ASP A 102 -16.16 -14.67 9.94
C ASP A 102 -17.30 -13.64 9.84
N LEU A 103 -18.10 -13.77 8.77
CA LEU A 103 -19.19 -12.84 8.45
C LEU A 103 -20.47 -13.12 9.25
N SER A 104 -20.50 -14.19 10.05
CA SER A 104 -21.57 -14.39 11.04
C SER A 104 -21.51 -13.37 12.18
N ILE A 105 -20.33 -12.75 12.38
CA ILE A 105 -20.10 -11.67 13.34
C ILE A 105 -20.16 -10.34 12.60
N VAL A 106 -21.25 -9.59 12.79
CA VAL A 106 -21.54 -8.35 12.06
C VAL A 106 -20.47 -7.28 12.27
N GLU A 107 -19.86 -7.26 13.46
CA GLU A 107 -18.80 -6.34 13.86
C GLU A 107 -17.52 -6.51 13.04
N HIS A 108 -17.31 -7.66 12.39
CA HIS A 108 -16.17 -7.88 11.50
C HIS A 108 -16.29 -7.11 10.17
N ILE A 109 -17.50 -6.88 9.66
CA ILE A 109 -17.75 -6.26 8.35
C ILE A 109 -17.10 -4.86 8.23
N PRO A 110 -17.26 -3.91 9.17
CA PRO A 110 -16.60 -2.60 9.07
C PRO A 110 -15.07 -2.69 9.12
N LEU A 111 -14.51 -3.67 9.85
CA LEU A 111 -13.07 -3.88 9.93
C LEU A 111 -12.54 -4.48 8.62
N TRP A 112 -13.26 -5.46 8.05
CA TRP A 112 -12.98 -6.01 6.74
C TRP A 112 -13.02 -4.94 5.64
N LYS A 113 -13.98 -4.00 5.70
CA LYS A 113 -14.02 -2.85 4.80
C LYS A 113 -12.76 -1.98 4.87
N LYS A 114 -12.22 -1.75 6.07
CA LYS A 114 -10.96 -1.02 6.25
C LYS A 114 -9.78 -1.84 5.68
N MET A 115 -9.76 -3.16 5.88
CA MET A 115 -8.78 -4.08 5.28
C MET A 115 -8.78 -4.01 3.75
N GLU A 116 -9.97 -4.15 3.14
CA GLU A 116 -10.14 -4.07 1.68
C GLU A 116 -9.70 -2.71 1.14
N ALA A 117 -10.03 -1.61 1.83
CA ALA A 117 -9.58 -0.28 1.42
C ALA A 117 -8.05 -0.17 1.42
N ALA A 118 -7.38 -0.65 2.47
CA ALA A 118 -5.92 -0.64 2.58
C ALA A 118 -5.28 -1.55 1.51
N LYS A 119 -5.68 -2.82 1.43
CA LYS A 119 -5.21 -3.78 0.42
C LYS A 119 -5.34 -3.21 -0.99
N ARG A 120 -6.52 -2.69 -1.35
CA ARG A 120 -6.78 -2.15 -2.69
C ARG A 120 -5.88 -0.97 -3.04
N ARG A 121 -5.58 -0.09 -2.08
CA ARG A 121 -4.63 1.02 -2.29
C ARG A 121 -3.23 0.48 -2.58
N ALA A 122 -2.77 -0.52 -1.82
CA ALA A 122 -1.48 -1.15 -2.07
C ALA A 122 -1.43 -1.83 -3.44
N LEU A 123 -2.44 -2.63 -3.79
CA LEU A 123 -2.55 -3.28 -5.10
C LEU A 123 -2.59 -2.27 -6.27
N TYR A 124 -3.22 -1.10 -6.07
CA TYR A 124 -3.25 -0.05 -7.09
C TYR A 124 -1.84 0.44 -7.41
N THR A 125 -1.06 0.71 -6.36
CA THR A 125 0.34 1.15 -6.47
C THR A 125 1.21 0.11 -7.15
N LEU A 126 1.08 -1.16 -6.76
CA LEU A 126 1.81 -2.27 -7.37
C LEU A 126 1.49 -2.40 -8.86
N LYS A 127 0.21 -2.28 -9.23
CA LYS A 127 -0.24 -2.30 -10.63
C LYS A 127 0.29 -1.09 -11.41
N ALA A 128 0.30 0.10 -10.80
CA ALA A 128 0.84 1.31 -11.40
C ALA A 128 2.36 1.22 -11.63
N LEU A 129 3.09 0.56 -10.72
CA LEU A 129 4.52 0.23 -10.85
C LEU A 129 4.81 -0.89 -11.85
N SER A 130 3.77 -1.53 -12.41
CA SER A 130 3.88 -2.67 -13.32
C SER A 130 4.62 -3.87 -12.71
N LEU A 131 4.49 -4.05 -11.39
CA LEU A 131 5.03 -5.21 -10.68
C LEU A 131 4.20 -6.47 -11.00
N PRO A 132 4.80 -7.67 -10.95
CA PRO A 132 4.07 -8.92 -11.04
C PRO A 132 2.98 -8.98 -9.97
N LEU A 133 1.74 -9.23 -10.39
CA LEU A 133 0.56 -9.35 -9.54
C LEU A 133 -0.25 -10.55 -10.01
N ARG A 134 0.15 -11.73 -9.54
CA ARG A 134 -0.55 -12.99 -9.78
C ARG A 134 -1.12 -13.49 -8.46
N ASN A 135 -2.38 -13.89 -8.43
CA ASN A 135 -2.96 -14.55 -7.26
C ASN A 135 -2.66 -16.06 -7.28
N LEU A 136 -3.01 -16.78 -6.22
CA LEU A 136 -2.77 -18.23 -6.13
C LEU A 136 -3.45 -19.03 -7.25
N ARG A 137 -4.57 -18.55 -7.81
CA ARG A 137 -5.20 -19.20 -8.97
C ARG A 137 -4.34 -19.11 -10.23
N GLN A 138 -3.61 -18.02 -10.40
CA GLN A 138 -2.75 -17.77 -11.57
C GLN A 138 -1.35 -18.35 -11.39
N ASP A 139 -0.87 -18.42 -10.15
CA ASP A 139 0.42 -19.00 -9.77
C ASP A 139 0.29 -19.68 -8.40
N PRO A 140 0.00 -20.99 -8.35
CA PRO A 140 -0.23 -21.70 -7.09
C PRO A 140 1.00 -21.76 -6.16
N GLU A 141 2.21 -21.57 -6.70
CA GLU A 141 3.44 -21.67 -5.93
C GLU A 141 3.95 -20.31 -5.43
N ASN A 142 3.76 -19.24 -6.20
CA ASN A 142 4.32 -17.90 -5.91
C ASN A 142 3.28 -16.78 -5.94
N GLY A 143 2.00 -17.14 -6.00
CA GLY A 143 0.89 -16.20 -6.06
C GLY A 143 0.70 -15.44 -4.76
N LEU A 144 0.39 -14.16 -4.87
CA LEU A 144 0.03 -13.33 -3.74
C LEU A 144 -1.38 -13.69 -3.24
N SER A 145 -1.53 -13.83 -1.94
CA SER A 145 -2.82 -14.02 -1.28
C SER A 145 -2.86 -13.29 0.06
N PHE A 146 -4.08 -13.02 0.53
CA PHE A 146 -4.35 -12.37 1.81
C PHE A 146 -5.33 -13.17 2.63
N ASP A 147 -5.00 -13.32 3.92
CA ASP A 147 -5.86 -13.86 4.94
C ASP A 147 -6.21 -12.79 5.97
N PHE A 148 -7.51 -12.49 6.09
CA PHE A 148 -8.03 -11.60 7.11
C PHE A 148 -8.73 -12.43 8.18
N THR A 149 -8.05 -12.62 9.30
CA THR A 149 -8.52 -13.50 10.38
C THR A 149 -8.23 -12.88 11.75
N THR A 150 -8.77 -13.47 12.80
CA THR A 150 -8.55 -13.03 14.17
C THR A 150 -8.68 -14.18 15.16
N ASP A 151 -7.91 -14.09 16.23
CA ASP A 151 -7.92 -15.01 17.38
C ASP A 151 -8.55 -14.39 18.63
N ARG A 152 -9.17 -13.22 18.48
CA ARG A 152 -9.56 -12.35 19.59
C ARG A 152 -10.94 -11.76 19.38
N ASP A 153 -11.60 -11.44 20.49
CA ASP A 153 -12.98 -10.94 20.47
C ASP A 153 -13.02 -9.49 19.97
N VAL A 154 -13.74 -9.25 18.86
CA VAL A 154 -13.93 -7.91 18.32
C VAL A 154 -14.70 -6.99 19.28
N ASN A 155 -15.55 -7.53 20.15
CA ASN A 155 -16.42 -6.75 21.04
C ASN A 155 -15.68 -6.06 22.18
N ASP A 156 -14.48 -6.51 22.52
CA ASP A 156 -13.64 -5.91 23.55
C ASP A 156 -12.38 -5.24 23.00
N HIS A 157 -12.39 -4.90 21.71
CA HIS A 157 -11.24 -4.39 20.97
C HIS A 157 -10.05 -5.35 20.97
N PHE A 158 -10.34 -6.64 20.77
CA PHE A 158 -9.36 -7.71 20.60
C PHE A 158 -8.48 -7.95 21.83
N VAL A 159 -8.99 -7.67 23.03
CA VAL A 159 -8.28 -7.87 24.29
C VAL A 159 -8.32 -9.34 24.68
N SER A 160 -9.50 -9.96 24.67
CA SER A 160 -9.69 -11.37 25.05
C SER A 160 -9.47 -12.30 23.87
N LYS A 161 -8.84 -13.47 24.12
CA LYS A 161 -8.71 -14.54 23.11
C LYS A 161 -10.02 -15.30 22.96
N LEU A 162 -10.30 -15.78 21.76
CA LEU A 162 -11.41 -16.72 21.52
C LEU A 162 -10.99 -18.12 21.99
N ASP A 163 -11.89 -18.82 22.68
CA ASP A 163 -11.61 -20.10 23.34
C ASP A 163 -11.20 -21.24 22.39
N TYR A 164 -11.38 -21.06 21.07
CA TYR A 164 -11.14 -22.06 20.03
C TYR A 164 -10.30 -21.57 18.84
N SER A 165 -9.55 -20.47 18.98
CA SER A 165 -8.69 -19.95 17.92
C SER A 165 -7.20 -20.13 18.23
N GLU A 166 -6.43 -20.63 17.27
CA GLU A 166 -4.98 -20.52 17.31
C GLU A 166 -4.54 -19.05 17.21
N SER A 167 -3.36 -18.71 17.75
CA SER A 167 -2.90 -17.33 17.74
C SER A 167 -2.61 -16.87 16.31
N VAL A 168 -3.29 -15.82 15.87
CA VAL A 168 -3.12 -15.26 14.53
C VAL A 168 -1.95 -14.28 14.56
N PHE A 169 -0.86 -14.68 13.94
CA PHE A 169 0.28 -13.81 13.70
C PHE A 169 0.11 -13.10 12.36
N THR A 170 0.40 -11.81 12.34
CA THR A 170 0.54 -11.07 11.09
C THR A 170 1.93 -11.33 10.53
N GLY A 171 2.00 -11.62 9.24
CA GLY A 171 3.26 -11.92 8.58
C GLY A 171 3.06 -12.44 7.16
N HIS A 172 4.17 -12.77 6.55
CA HIS A 172 4.27 -13.31 5.21
C HIS A 172 4.86 -14.73 5.25
N ASP A 173 4.24 -15.66 4.51
CA ASP A 173 4.77 -16.99 4.21
C ASP A 173 4.61 -17.29 2.72
N CYS A 174 5.71 -17.25 1.96
CA CYS A 174 5.75 -17.61 0.53
C CYS A 174 4.64 -16.97 -0.35
N GLY A 175 4.35 -15.68 -0.16
CA GLY A 175 3.30 -14.95 -0.87
C GLY A 175 1.91 -15.00 -0.23
N HIS A 176 1.75 -15.75 0.86
CA HIS A 176 0.57 -15.73 1.69
C HIS A 176 0.72 -14.73 2.83
N ILE A 177 -0.02 -13.63 2.76
CA ILE A 177 0.04 -12.54 3.75
C ILE A 177 -1.16 -12.64 4.68
N THR A 178 -0.91 -12.96 5.94
CA THR A 178 -1.95 -12.97 6.98
C THR A 178 -1.93 -11.65 7.71
N ILE A 179 -3.06 -10.95 7.82
CA ILE A 179 -3.19 -9.71 8.61
C ILE A 179 -4.30 -9.88 9.64
N ASN A 180 -3.95 -9.72 10.92
CA ASN A 180 -4.92 -9.83 12.00
C ASN A 180 -5.96 -8.70 11.91
N LEU A 181 -7.25 -9.05 12.00
CA LEU A 181 -8.37 -8.10 11.92
C LEU A 181 -8.24 -6.95 12.94
N ALA A 182 -7.59 -7.20 14.07
CA ALA A 182 -7.28 -6.20 15.09
C ALA A 182 -6.51 -4.98 14.55
N GLU A 183 -5.71 -5.13 13.48
CA GLU A 183 -5.00 -4.01 12.85
C GLU A 183 -5.95 -2.97 12.23
N ALA A 184 -7.18 -3.36 11.88
CA ALA A 184 -8.22 -2.46 11.38
C ALA A 184 -9.00 -1.74 12.50
N ASP A 185 -8.91 -2.20 13.75
CA ASP A 185 -9.52 -1.55 14.90
C ASP A 185 -8.62 -0.43 15.42
N ASP A 186 -9.18 0.76 15.62
CA ASP A 186 -8.39 1.95 15.95
C ASP A 186 -7.90 1.93 17.40
N VAL A 187 -8.63 1.28 18.32
CA VAL A 187 -8.27 1.12 19.73
C VAL A 187 -7.17 0.08 19.85
N ALA A 188 -7.37 -1.11 19.31
CA ALA A 188 -6.39 -2.19 19.31
C ALA A 188 -5.08 -1.74 18.65
N ARG A 189 -5.16 -1.12 17.47
CA ARG A 189 -3.96 -0.60 16.79
C ARG A 189 -3.25 0.49 17.60
N SER A 190 -3.98 1.36 18.29
CA SER A 190 -3.36 2.37 19.17
C SER A 190 -2.68 1.74 20.39
N GLN A 191 -3.25 0.69 20.96
CA GLN A 191 -2.64 -0.07 22.06
C GLN A 191 -1.36 -0.75 21.59
N THR A 192 -1.38 -1.46 20.45
CA THR A 192 -0.20 -2.10 19.85
C THR A 192 0.88 -1.09 19.54
N LYS A 193 0.51 0.04 18.90
CA LYS A 193 1.44 1.13 18.60
C LYS A 193 2.17 1.63 19.86
N HIS A 194 1.44 1.79 20.98
CA HIS A 194 2.04 2.22 22.24
C HIS A 194 2.91 1.12 22.86
N ALA A 195 2.43 -0.12 22.88
CA ALA A 195 3.14 -1.27 23.45
C ALA A 195 4.46 -1.56 22.72
N MET A 196 4.49 -1.37 21.40
CA MET A 196 5.67 -1.56 20.55
C MET A 196 6.52 -0.29 20.40
N ASN A 197 6.17 0.80 21.11
CA ASN A 197 6.85 2.10 21.02
C ASN A 197 6.99 2.65 19.58
N GLU A 198 6.00 2.36 18.73
CA GLU A 198 6.00 2.76 17.33
C GLU A 198 5.49 4.19 17.16
N ARG A 199 6.20 4.99 16.35
CA ARG A 199 5.78 6.37 16.05
C ARG A 199 4.67 6.44 15.00
N TYR A 200 4.60 5.45 14.12
CA TYR A 200 3.68 5.40 12.99
C TYR A 200 3.21 3.96 12.78
N ARG A 201 1.92 3.70 13.03
CA ARG A 201 1.27 2.42 12.72
C ARG A 201 -0.03 2.72 12.00
N THR A 202 -0.10 2.34 10.72
CA THR A 202 -1.30 2.47 9.90
C THR A 202 -1.55 1.15 9.21
N LEU A 203 -2.82 0.81 9.01
CA LEU A 203 -3.17 -0.44 8.35
C LEU A 203 -2.53 -0.57 6.96
N LEU A 204 -2.60 0.51 6.15
CA LEU A 204 -1.95 0.53 4.84
C LEU A 204 -0.41 0.42 4.93
N GLY A 205 0.20 0.96 5.98
CA GLY A 205 1.63 0.79 6.23
C GLY A 205 1.99 -0.68 6.43
N HIS A 206 1.20 -1.40 7.24
CA HIS A 206 1.40 -2.82 7.50
C HIS A 206 1.27 -3.67 6.23
N PHE A 207 0.23 -3.44 5.41
CA PHE A 207 0.11 -4.09 4.09
C PHE A 207 1.36 -3.87 3.23
N ARG A 208 1.89 -2.65 3.20
CA ARG A 208 3.08 -2.34 2.39
C ARG A 208 4.33 -3.02 2.94
N HIS A 209 4.46 -3.15 4.26
CA HIS A 209 5.55 -3.88 4.90
C HIS A 209 5.53 -5.35 4.49
N GLU A 210 4.39 -6.05 4.66
CA GLU A 210 4.27 -7.46 4.27
C GLU A 210 4.45 -7.69 2.76
N LEU A 211 3.99 -6.73 1.95
CA LEU A 211 4.28 -6.75 0.51
C LEU A 211 5.78 -6.57 0.22
N GLY A 212 6.51 -5.86 1.07
CA GLY A 212 7.96 -5.72 0.98
C GLY A 212 8.66 -7.07 1.07
N HIS A 213 8.27 -7.89 2.06
CA HIS A 213 8.72 -9.28 2.21
C HIS A 213 8.42 -10.10 0.94
N TYR A 214 7.18 -10.10 0.47
CA TYR A 214 6.81 -10.79 -0.77
C TYR A 214 7.67 -10.37 -1.97
N TYR A 215 7.91 -9.07 -2.15
CA TYR A 215 8.69 -8.59 -3.29
C TYR A 215 10.21 -8.75 -3.11
N PHE A 216 10.71 -9.02 -1.90
CA PHE A 216 12.08 -9.47 -1.73
C PHE A 216 12.29 -10.81 -2.45
N ASP A 217 11.40 -11.77 -2.20
CA ASP A 217 11.46 -13.10 -2.82
C ASP A 217 11.31 -13.00 -4.35
N GLN A 218 10.34 -12.20 -4.81
CA GLN A 218 10.06 -12.08 -6.24
C GLN A 218 11.16 -11.32 -7.02
N LEU A 219 11.81 -10.32 -6.41
CA LEU A 219 12.73 -9.43 -7.13
C LEU A 219 14.21 -9.74 -6.88
N ILE A 220 14.55 -10.27 -5.69
CA ILE A 220 15.92 -10.38 -5.19
C ILE A 220 16.37 -11.85 -5.12
N VAL A 221 15.67 -12.69 -4.35
CA VAL A 221 16.10 -14.06 -4.00
C VAL A 221 16.36 -14.93 -5.23
N GLY A 222 15.53 -14.81 -6.27
CA GLY A 222 15.69 -15.56 -7.52
C GLY A 222 16.96 -15.25 -8.34
N SER A 223 17.84 -14.35 -7.88
CA SER A 223 19.10 -14.02 -8.56
C SER A 223 20.24 -13.78 -7.58
N GLU A 224 21.22 -14.70 -7.55
CA GLU A 224 22.42 -14.60 -6.71
C GLU A 224 23.12 -13.23 -6.80
N ARG A 225 23.21 -12.66 -8.00
CA ARG A 225 23.80 -11.33 -8.21
C ARG A 225 23.01 -10.24 -7.50
N LYS A 226 21.67 -10.25 -7.61
CA LYS A 226 20.82 -9.23 -6.97
C LYS A 226 20.83 -9.40 -5.46
N HIS A 227 20.81 -10.64 -4.98
CA HIS A 227 20.89 -10.97 -3.56
C HIS A 227 22.21 -10.50 -2.95
N ALA A 228 23.36 -10.80 -3.58
CA ALA A 228 24.66 -10.29 -3.14
C ALA A 228 24.72 -8.75 -3.11
N LEU A 229 24.18 -8.08 -4.13
CA LEU A 229 24.06 -6.63 -4.16
C LEU A 229 23.14 -6.10 -3.04
N SER A 230 22.04 -6.79 -2.73
CA SER A 230 21.15 -6.41 -1.62
C SER A 230 21.88 -6.46 -0.29
N LYS A 231 22.73 -7.48 -0.07
CA LYS A 231 23.53 -7.62 1.15
C LYS A 231 24.51 -6.47 1.36
N GLU A 232 25.01 -5.84 0.29
CA GLU A 232 25.84 -4.62 0.40
C GLU A 232 25.07 -3.41 0.97
N TYR A 233 23.75 -3.34 0.77
CA TYR A 233 22.94 -2.18 1.15
C TYR A 233 22.17 -2.39 2.46
N PHE A 234 21.64 -3.60 2.68
CA PHE A 234 20.76 -3.92 3.81
C PHE A 234 21.44 -4.80 4.87
N GLY A 235 22.51 -5.50 4.49
CA GLY A 235 23.13 -6.53 5.33
C GLY A 235 22.66 -7.95 4.99
N ASP A 236 23.15 -8.92 5.76
CA ASP A 236 22.90 -10.34 5.50
C ASP A 236 21.53 -10.81 6.01
N ASP A 237 20.61 -11.06 5.09
CA ASP A 237 19.26 -11.57 5.39
C ASP A 237 19.22 -13.05 5.78
N GLU A 238 20.35 -13.78 5.67
CA GLU A 238 20.44 -15.19 6.10
C GLU A 238 20.79 -15.34 7.59
N LEU A 239 20.89 -14.23 8.32
CA LEU A 239 21.04 -14.25 9.78
C LEU A 239 19.82 -14.92 10.43
N ASP A 240 20.03 -15.53 11.60
CA ASP A 240 18.92 -16.16 12.32
C ASP A 240 17.94 -15.08 12.79
N TYR A 241 16.74 -15.12 12.21
CA TYR A 241 15.68 -14.14 12.47
C TYR A 241 15.27 -14.13 13.94
N GLN A 242 15.12 -15.30 14.57
CA GLN A 242 14.66 -15.40 15.96
C GLN A 242 15.72 -14.92 16.95
N GLU A 243 16.99 -15.21 16.68
CA GLU A 243 18.11 -14.70 17.46
C GLU A 243 18.22 -13.17 17.33
N SER A 244 18.02 -12.63 16.13
CA SER A 244 18.06 -11.19 15.87
C SER A 244 16.89 -10.46 16.57
N LEU A 245 15.69 -11.02 16.48
CA LEU A 245 14.50 -10.54 17.19
C LEU A 245 14.70 -10.53 18.71
N LYS A 246 15.26 -11.61 19.25
CA LYS A 246 15.59 -11.70 20.68
C LYS A 246 16.60 -10.62 21.09
N LYS A 247 17.68 -10.46 20.33
CA LYS A 247 18.69 -9.42 20.57
C LYS A 247 18.08 -8.01 20.53
N TYR A 248 17.15 -7.76 19.62
CA TYR A 248 16.46 -6.47 19.49
C TYR A 248 15.58 -6.14 20.69
N TYR A 249 14.86 -7.12 21.28
CA TYR A 249 14.06 -6.85 22.48
C TYR A 249 14.88 -6.83 23.78
N GLU A 250 16.03 -7.52 23.81
CA GLU A 250 16.95 -7.51 24.96
C GLU A 250 17.81 -6.24 25.03
N ASN A 251 18.09 -5.62 23.88
CA ASN A 251 18.97 -4.45 23.78
C ASN A 251 18.21 -3.24 23.24
N LYS A 252 18.52 -2.05 23.72
CA LYS A 252 18.04 -0.85 23.04
C LYS A 252 18.84 -0.65 21.75
N PRO A 253 18.19 -0.32 20.62
CA PRO A 253 18.91 0.06 19.42
C PRO A 253 19.81 1.28 19.70
N ALA A 254 20.91 1.37 18.96
CA ALA A 254 21.89 2.44 19.14
C ALA A 254 21.23 3.82 18.97
N ASP A 255 21.62 4.81 19.79
CA ASP A 255 20.99 6.14 19.78
C ASP A 255 21.03 6.82 18.40
N ASN A 256 22.02 6.48 17.58
CA ASN A 256 22.27 7.01 16.24
C ASN A 256 21.68 6.14 15.11
N TRP A 257 20.76 5.20 15.38
CA TRP A 257 20.17 4.34 14.34
C TRP A 257 19.57 5.12 13.16
N ARG A 258 19.07 6.34 13.41
CA ARG A 258 18.47 7.23 12.40
C ARG A 258 19.44 7.67 11.30
N ASP A 259 20.74 7.50 11.53
CA ASP A 259 21.76 7.81 10.53
C ASP A 259 21.79 6.75 9.41
N GLU A 260 21.34 5.52 9.69
CA GLU A 260 21.45 4.37 8.77
C GLU A 260 20.12 3.72 8.41
N PHE A 261 19.12 3.80 9.29
CA PHE A 261 17.86 3.07 9.17
C PHE A 261 16.65 4.01 9.14
N ILE A 262 15.64 3.63 8.35
CA ILE A 262 14.42 4.42 8.20
C ILE A 262 13.54 4.37 9.46
N SER A 263 13.53 3.23 10.15
CA SER A 263 12.79 3.02 11.39
C SER A 263 13.66 2.29 12.41
N GLU A 264 13.24 2.31 13.68
CA GLU A 264 13.93 1.60 14.75
C GLU A 264 13.85 0.08 14.53
N TYR A 265 12.69 -0.40 14.06
CA TYR A 265 12.46 -1.82 13.78
C TYR A 265 13.31 -2.34 12.61
N ALA A 266 13.63 -1.49 11.63
CA ALA A 266 14.57 -1.84 10.56
C ALA A 266 15.97 -2.25 11.07
N THR A 267 16.36 -1.89 12.29
CA THR A 267 17.62 -2.37 12.90
C THR A 267 17.56 -3.83 13.37
N MET A 268 16.36 -4.41 13.44
CA MET A 268 16.14 -5.76 13.99
C MET A 268 16.76 -6.83 13.10
N HIS A 269 16.58 -6.73 11.78
CA HIS A 269 17.07 -7.70 10.82
C HIS A 269 17.15 -7.09 9.41
N PRO A 270 18.15 -7.44 8.58
CA PRO A 270 18.27 -6.93 7.19
C PRO A 270 17.02 -7.15 6.32
N TYR A 271 16.32 -8.26 6.54
CA TYR A 271 15.03 -8.54 5.88
C TYR A 271 13.95 -7.52 6.27
N GLU A 272 13.91 -7.08 7.53
CA GLU A 272 13.00 -6.03 7.98
C GLU A 272 13.42 -4.64 7.50
N ASP A 273 14.72 -4.36 7.41
CA ASP A 273 15.21 -3.12 6.83
C ASP A 273 14.75 -2.98 5.37
N TRP A 274 14.77 -4.06 4.60
CA TRP A 274 14.19 -4.12 3.27
C TRP A 274 12.68 -3.81 3.30
N ALA A 275 11.90 -4.53 4.11
CA ALA A 275 10.44 -4.38 4.14
C ALA A 275 9.99 -2.99 4.60
N GLU A 276 10.65 -2.43 5.62
CA GLU A 276 10.41 -1.06 6.10
C GLU A 276 10.78 -0.03 5.02
N THR A 277 11.94 -0.17 4.39
CA THR A 277 12.37 0.73 3.30
C THR A 277 11.41 0.63 2.11
N TRP A 278 10.93 -0.57 1.78
CA TRP A 278 9.93 -0.80 0.73
C TRP A 278 8.61 -0.09 1.06
N ALA A 279 8.11 -0.26 2.29
CA ALA A 279 6.89 0.38 2.72
C ALA A 279 6.98 1.91 2.64
N HIS A 280 8.14 2.45 2.97
CA HIS A 280 8.46 3.87 2.83
C HIS A 280 8.55 4.32 1.37
N TYR A 281 9.18 3.54 0.49
CA TYR A 281 9.17 3.82 -0.95
C TYR A 281 7.73 3.93 -1.48
N MET A 282 6.86 2.96 -1.17
CA MET A 282 5.45 3.01 -1.57
C MET A 282 4.71 4.23 -0.97
N HIS A 283 5.01 4.58 0.29
CA HIS A 283 4.45 5.76 0.95
C HIS A 283 4.79 7.05 0.19
N ILE A 284 6.07 7.23 -0.17
CA ILE A 284 6.56 8.39 -0.91
C ILE A 284 5.84 8.49 -2.25
N MET A 285 5.81 7.40 -3.02
CA MET A 285 5.24 7.36 -4.36
C MET A 285 3.74 7.70 -4.36
N ASP A 286 2.96 7.09 -3.46
CA ASP A 286 1.52 7.31 -3.38
C ASP A 286 1.14 8.72 -2.93
N THR A 287 1.93 9.28 -2.01
CA THR A 287 1.68 10.59 -1.44
C THR A 287 2.06 11.68 -2.45
N LEU A 288 3.18 11.55 -3.14
CA LEU A 288 3.56 12.44 -4.24
C LEU A 288 2.56 12.38 -5.40
N GLU A 289 2.03 11.20 -5.74
CA GLU A 289 0.95 11.10 -6.73
C GLU A 289 -0.30 11.87 -6.29
N THR A 290 -0.65 11.77 -5.01
CA THR A 290 -1.80 12.51 -4.45
C THR A 290 -1.56 14.01 -4.55
N ALA A 291 -0.40 14.49 -4.10
CA ALA A 291 -0.02 15.90 -4.16
C ALA A 291 -0.11 16.43 -5.59
N LYS A 292 0.43 15.67 -6.54
CA LYS A 292 0.36 16.00 -7.96
C LYS A 292 -1.07 16.05 -8.49
N ASN A 293 -1.91 15.08 -8.14
CA ASN A 293 -3.29 15.02 -8.61
C ASN A 293 -4.12 16.26 -8.21
N PHE A 294 -3.78 16.90 -7.08
CA PHE A 294 -4.41 18.14 -6.62
C PHE A 294 -3.62 19.40 -6.99
N SER A 295 -2.54 19.27 -7.76
CA SER A 295 -1.64 20.37 -8.12
C SER A 295 -1.19 21.17 -6.88
N ILE A 296 -0.88 20.48 -5.77
CA ILE A 296 -0.37 21.15 -4.57
C ILE A 296 1.01 21.71 -4.89
N THR A 297 1.13 23.04 -4.89
CA THR A 297 2.38 23.78 -5.06
C THR A 297 2.79 24.43 -3.73
N GLY A 298 4.08 24.47 -3.45
CA GLY A 298 4.65 25.15 -2.28
C GLY A 298 6.14 24.86 -2.16
N SER A 299 6.97 25.91 -2.02
CA SER A 299 8.41 25.80 -1.78
C SER A 299 8.73 26.20 -0.34
N ILE A 300 9.71 25.51 0.26
CA ILE A 300 10.27 25.86 1.59
C ILE A 300 11.62 26.57 1.49
N THR A 301 12.25 26.59 0.32
CA THR A 301 13.51 27.30 0.06
C THR A 301 13.21 28.68 -0.49
N GLY A 302 12.77 29.59 0.39
CA GLY A 302 12.67 31.00 0.08
C GLY A 302 13.98 31.71 0.38
N ASP A 303 14.79 32.01 -0.63
CA ASP A 303 15.70 33.15 -0.53
C ASP A 303 14.84 34.41 -0.49
N ALA A 304 14.82 35.04 0.68
CA ALA A 304 14.16 36.32 0.91
C ALA A 304 15.02 37.46 0.33
N ALA A 305 15.19 37.50 -0.99
CA ALA A 305 15.67 38.69 -1.70
C ALA A 305 15.31 38.58 -3.19
N ASP A 306 14.42 39.48 -3.63
CA ASP A 306 14.19 39.86 -5.03
C ASP A 306 13.80 38.76 -6.03
N ALA A 307 12.51 38.43 -6.11
CA ALA A 307 11.92 37.99 -7.37
C ALA A 307 10.42 38.33 -7.44
N GLU A 308 10.06 39.29 -8.29
CA GLU A 308 8.76 39.33 -8.97
C GLU A 308 8.70 38.16 -9.97
N GLU A 309 8.77 36.92 -9.49
CA GLU A 309 8.43 35.67 -10.18
C GLU A 309 8.54 34.59 -9.13
N THR A 310 7.39 34.03 -8.75
CA THR A 310 7.27 32.98 -7.74
C THR A 310 8.06 31.75 -8.18
N ASP A 311 9.20 31.48 -7.55
CA ASP A 311 9.88 30.19 -7.64
C ASP A 311 9.01 29.14 -6.92
N GLU A 312 8.00 28.67 -7.66
CA GLU A 312 7.09 27.63 -7.26
C GLU A 312 7.83 26.29 -7.20
N LEU A 313 7.48 25.45 -6.22
CA LEU A 313 7.70 24.01 -6.37
C LEU A 313 6.94 23.56 -7.62
N ASN A 314 7.66 23.45 -8.72
CA ASN A 314 7.21 22.73 -9.88
C ASN A 314 7.36 21.23 -9.56
N LEU A 315 6.42 20.66 -8.79
CA LEU A 315 6.12 19.24 -8.98
C LEU A 315 5.88 19.12 -10.48
N PRO A 316 6.72 18.38 -11.24
CA PRO A 316 6.60 18.48 -12.68
C PRO A 316 5.17 18.02 -13.00
N GLN A 317 4.34 18.91 -13.54
CA GLN A 317 2.94 18.56 -13.81
C GLN A 317 2.89 17.42 -14.86
N ASP A 318 4.03 17.17 -15.53
CA ASP A 318 4.33 16.03 -16.39
C ASP A 318 5.11 14.88 -15.72
N SER A 319 5.55 14.97 -14.45
CA SER A 319 6.29 13.90 -13.76
C SER A 319 5.41 12.69 -13.59
N LYS A 320 5.75 11.63 -14.29
CA LYS A 320 5.04 10.39 -14.13
C LYS A 320 5.77 9.58 -13.08
N PHE A 321 5.53 9.86 -11.80
CA PHE A 321 6.28 9.26 -10.68
C PHE A 321 6.40 7.74 -10.80
N PHE A 322 5.34 7.04 -11.24
CA PHE A 322 5.34 5.58 -11.46
C PHE A 322 6.08 5.08 -12.71
N TYR A 323 6.58 5.96 -13.58
CA TYR A 323 7.24 5.55 -14.81
C TYR A 323 8.71 5.29 -14.54
N SER A 324 9.22 4.22 -15.14
CA SER A 324 10.61 3.79 -15.00
C SER A 324 11.65 4.84 -15.43
N GLN A 325 11.27 5.86 -16.20
CA GLN A 325 12.16 6.93 -16.65
C GLN A 325 12.34 8.07 -15.62
N THR A 326 11.48 8.15 -14.61
CA THR A 326 11.61 9.17 -13.56
C THR A 326 12.85 8.88 -12.74
N SER A 327 13.71 9.88 -12.55
CA SER A 327 14.90 9.74 -11.71
C SER A 327 14.48 9.64 -10.24
N ILE A 328 14.98 8.62 -9.52
CA ILE A 328 14.74 8.48 -8.09
C ILE A 328 15.21 9.71 -7.29
N THR A 329 16.30 10.36 -7.71
CA THR A 329 16.77 11.59 -7.09
C THR A 329 15.68 12.67 -7.12
N SER A 330 15.03 12.86 -8.28
CA SER A 330 13.94 13.82 -8.42
C SER A 330 12.71 13.46 -7.57
N VAL A 331 12.44 12.17 -7.36
CA VAL A 331 11.36 11.71 -6.45
C VAL A 331 11.70 12.05 -5.01
N LEU A 332 12.93 11.77 -4.58
CA LEU A 332 13.40 12.03 -3.21
C LEU A 332 13.48 13.52 -2.91
N ASP A 333 13.94 14.35 -3.85
CA ASP A 333 13.99 15.80 -3.70
C ASP A 333 12.58 16.38 -3.51
N ALA A 334 11.64 15.99 -4.39
CA ALA A 334 10.24 16.37 -4.27
C ALA A 334 9.62 15.90 -2.95
N TRP A 335 9.99 14.71 -2.48
CA TRP A 335 9.50 14.18 -1.21
C TRP A 335 10.03 14.97 0.00
N MET A 336 11.31 15.31 0.01
CA MET A 336 11.91 16.06 1.12
C MET A 336 11.17 17.39 1.33
N GLU A 337 10.92 18.14 0.26
CA GLU A 337 10.15 19.40 0.33
C GLU A 337 8.69 19.16 0.75
N PHE A 338 8.02 18.20 0.10
CA PHE A 338 6.60 17.94 0.36
C PHE A 338 6.35 17.42 1.79
N SER A 339 7.26 16.61 2.35
CA SER A 339 7.12 16.07 3.70
C SER A 339 7.11 17.17 4.78
N VAL A 340 7.86 18.26 4.58
CA VAL A 340 7.86 19.42 5.48
C VAL A 340 6.52 20.15 5.42
N ILE A 341 5.95 20.32 4.23
CA ILE A 341 4.62 20.91 4.03
C ILE A 341 3.56 20.03 4.70
N LEU A 342 3.61 18.72 4.43
CA LEU A 342 2.69 17.73 5.01
C LEU A 342 2.71 17.76 6.54
N ASN A 343 3.89 17.74 7.15
CA ASN A 343 4.03 17.81 8.61
C ASN A 343 3.55 19.16 9.15
N SER A 344 3.81 20.26 8.46
CA SER A 344 3.35 21.60 8.86
C SER A 344 1.82 21.75 8.77
N LEU A 345 1.18 21.17 7.76
CA LEU A 345 -0.28 21.09 7.65
C LEU A 345 -0.88 20.28 8.80
N ASN A 346 -0.29 19.14 9.15
CA ASN A 346 -0.73 18.32 10.28
C ASN A 346 -0.62 19.08 11.60
N ARG A 347 0.53 19.70 11.87
CA ARG A 347 0.74 20.54 13.07
C ARG A 347 -0.24 21.72 13.14
N SER A 348 -0.57 22.34 12.00
CA SER A 348 -1.57 23.42 11.92
C SER A 348 -2.98 22.95 12.31
N MET A 349 -3.28 21.67 12.07
CA MET A 349 -4.54 21.02 12.48
C MET A 349 -4.49 20.43 13.89
N GLY A 350 -3.39 20.63 14.64
CA GLY A 350 -3.20 20.06 15.98
C GLY A 350 -2.85 18.56 15.98
N MET A 351 -2.41 18.02 14.85
CA MET A 351 -1.95 16.64 14.72
C MET A 351 -0.43 16.55 14.79
N ASN A 352 0.09 15.37 15.16
CA ASN A 352 1.52 15.08 15.08
C ASN A 352 2.00 15.06 13.62
N ASP A 353 3.31 15.15 13.41
CA ASP A 353 3.93 14.96 12.11
C ASP A 353 3.43 13.65 11.46
N ALA A 354 2.86 13.75 10.26
CA ALA A 354 2.36 12.59 9.52
C ALA A 354 3.50 11.72 8.97
N TYR A 355 4.67 12.33 8.75
CA TYR A 355 5.89 11.64 8.34
C TYR A 355 7.08 12.08 9.21
N PRO A 356 7.23 11.52 10.43
CA PRO A 356 8.28 11.90 11.38
C PRO A 356 9.61 11.16 11.15
N PHE A 357 9.94 10.85 9.89
CA PHE A 357 11.09 10.02 9.50
C PHE A 357 12.18 10.88 8.86
N VAL A 358 13.43 10.45 9.03
CA VAL A 358 14.60 11.15 8.49
C VAL A 358 15.18 10.32 7.35
N LEU A 359 15.31 10.93 6.16
CA LEU A 359 15.95 10.30 5.01
C LEU A 359 17.45 10.64 4.98
N SER A 360 18.22 9.96 5.84
CA SER A 360 19.68 10.06 5.81
C SER A 360 20.25 9.55 4.48
N GLN A 361 21.54 9.82 4.22
CA GLN A 361 22.16 9.36 2.97
C GLN A 361 22.05 7.83 2.76
N PRO A 362 22.38 6.97 3.75
CA PRO A 362 22.19 5.52 3.61
C PRO A 362 20.73 5.12 3.33
N VAL A 363 19.77 5.75 4.00
CA VAL A 363 18.34 5.47 3.76
C VAL A 363 17.93 5.85 2.34
N ARG A 364 18.41 6.99 1.81
CA ARG A 364 18.16 7.38 0.42
C ARG A 364 18.77 6.42 -0.59
N GLU A 365 19.93 5.85 -0.27
CA GLU A 365 20.58 4.82 -1.08
C GLU A 365 19.78 3.51 -1.09
N LYS A 366 19.28 3.06 0.06
CA LYS A 366 18.37 1.91 0.18
C LYS A 366 17.06 2.11 -0.60
N ILE A 367 16.43 3.28 -0.47
CA ILE A 367 15.23 3.62 -1.26
C ILE A 367 15.55 3.62 -2.76
N SER A 368 16.74 4.10 -3.14
CA SER A 368 17.21 4.07 -4.53
C SER A 368 17.45 2.66 -5.05
N PHE A 369 17.98 1.77 -4.21
CA PHE A 369 18.12 0.36 -4.53
C PHE A 369 16.76 -0.26 -4.85
N ILE A 370 15.75 -0.04 -4.00
CA ILE A 370 14.37 -0.54 -4.21
C ILE A 370 13.77 0.00 -5.50
N HIS A 371 13.92 1.29 -5.78
CA HIS A 371 13.45 1.89 -7.03
C HIS A 371 14.06 1.21 -8.27
N HIS A 372 15.37 0.96 -8.25
CA HIS A 372 16.05 0.26 -9.33
C HIS A 372 15.63 -1.21 -9.43
N ALA A 373 15.38 -1.88 -8.31
CA ALA A 373 14.90 -3.26 -8.28
C ALA A 373 13.52 -3.37 -8.95
N ILE A 374 12.59 -2.49 -8.58
CA ILE A 374 11.23 -2.42 -9.14
C ILE A 374 11.26 -2.18 -10.65
N HIS A 375 12.14 -1.30 -11.13
CA HIS A 375 12.23 -0.97 -12.55
C HIS A 375 13.21 -1.83 -13.35
N ASN A 376 13.77 -2.90 -12.74
CA ASN A 376 14.78 -3.78 -13.32
C ASN A 376 16.00 -3.02 -13.92
N LYS A 377 16.46 -2.00 -13.20
CA LYS A 377 17.59 -1.13 -13.57
C LYS A 377 18.83 -1.36 -12.72
N PHE A 378 19.13 -2.63 -12.40
CA PHE A 378 20.28 -3.01 -11.57
C PHE A 378 21.63 -2.56 -12.13
N SER A 379 21.74 -2.28 -13.44
CA SER A 379 22.96 -1.70 -14.03
C SER A 379 23.27 -0.27 -13.58
N LEU A 380 22.29 0.44 -13.01
CA LEU A 380 22.44 1.79 -12.48
C LEU A 380 22.78 1.79 -10.98
N ILE A 381 22.67 0.64 -10.32
CA ILE A 381 23.08 0.48 -8.93
C ILE A 381 24.60 0.46 -8.93
N LYS A 382 25.21 1.43 -8.27
CA LYS A 382 26.65 1.39 -8.00
C LYS A 382 26.87 0.28 -6.97
N SER A 383 27.80 -0.64 -7.24
CA SER A 383 28.33 -1.45 -6.13
C SER A 383 28.90 -0.47 -5.12
N SER A 384 28.58 -0.68 -3.86
CA SER A 384 28.96 0.24 -2.82
C SER A 384 30.50 0.30 -2.79
N GLU A 385 31.09 1.48 -3.01
CA GLU A 385 32.46 1.73 -2.56
C GLU A 385 32.48 1.93 -1.02
N LEU A 386 31.60 1.25 -0.28
CA LEU A 386 31.60 1.17 1.18
C LEU A 386 32.68 0.16 1.59
N GLY A 387 33.93 0.53 1.33
CA GLY A 387 35.08 -0.34 1.53
C GLY A 387 36.41 0.30 1.15
N ARG A 388 36.66 1.57 1.51
CA ARG A 388 38.01 2.12 1.68
C ARG A 388 38.07 3.12 2.82
#